data_AF-A0A9E3W1U8-F1
#
_entry.id   AF-A0A9E3W1U8-F1
#
_cell.length_a   1.000
_cell.length_b   1.000
_cell.length_c   1.000
_cell.angle_alpha   90.00
_cell.angle_beta   90.00
_cell.angle_gamma   90.00
#
_symmetry.space_group_name_H-M   'P 1'
#
loop_
_entity.id
_entity.type
_entity.pdbx_description
1 polymer ?
#
loop_
_entity_poly.entity_id
_entity_poly.type
_entity_poly.pdbx_seq_one_letter_code
_entity_poly.pdbx_strand_id
1 'polypeptide(L)'
;MVKPRPFLAKFLKWRSTHISDKHYMYFLSVVVGILAGLSAVIIKNSAHLMQEMLTSDFASQYDNYLYFVYPAVGIFLAIVFMKYIMRQDIGHGIPDVLYAISRKNGIIKAHKMFTSIIT
;
A
#
# COMPACT_ATOMS: atom_id res chain seq x y z
N MET A 1 -12.06 24.55 -1.94
CA MET A 1 -13.22 23.87 -2.56
C MET A 1 -12.79 23.31 -3.90
N VAL A 2 -12.73 21.98 -4.06
CA VAL A 2 -12.33 21.34 -5.32
C VAL A 2 -13.57 21.34 -6.24
N LYS A 3 -13.55 22.11 -7.33
CA LYS A 3 -14.60 22.08 -8.37
C LYS A 3 -14.64 20.66 -8.97
N PRO A 4 -15.75 19.90 -8.86
CA PRO A 4 -15.80 18.56 -9.41
C PRO A 4 -15.75 18.62 -10.94
N ARG A 5 -14.97 17.72 -11.55
CA ARG A 5 -14.93 17.53 -13.00
C ARG A 5 -16.35 17.18 -13.52
N PRO A 6 -16.76 17.67 -14.70
CA PRO A 6 -18.14 17.57 -15.18
C PRO A 6 -18.67 16.12 -15.24
N PHE A 7 -17.80 15.15 -15.50
CA PHE A 7 -18.14 13.72 -15.53
C PHE A 7 -18.41 13.13 -14.13
N LEU A 8 -17.56 13.44 -13.15
CA LEU A 8 -17.71 12.99 -11.76
C LEU A 8 -18.99 13.55 -11.13
N ALA A 9 -19.30 14.82 -11.38
CA ALA A 9 -20.53 15.45 -10.90
C ALA A 9 -21.79 14.76 -11.46
N LYS A 10 -21.77 14.39 -12.75
CA LYS A 10 -22.89 13.70 -13.41
C LYS A 10 -23.08 12.28 -12.85
N PHE A 11 -21.99 11.55 -12.61
CA PHE A 11 -22.02 10.21 -12.00
C PHE A 11 -22.52 10.24 -10.55
N LEU A 12 -22.01 11.16 -9.72
CA LEU A 12 -22.43 11.34 -8.33
C LEU A 12 -23.92 11.67 -8.21
N LYS A 13 -24.44 12.54 -9.10
CA LYS A 13 -25.86 12.90 -9.14
C LYS A 13 -26.71 11.69 -9.52
N TRP A 14 -26.33 10.93 -10.56
CA TRP A 14 -27.02 9.71 -10.96
C TRP A 14 -27.02 8.64 -9.86
N ARG A 15 -25.87 8.40 -9.20
CA ARG A 15 -25.72 7.47 -8.08
C ARG A 15 -26.70 7.81 -6.96
N SER A 16 -26.76 9.08 -6.57
CA SER A 16 -27.65 9.55 -5.50
C SER A 16 -29.14 9.36 -5.81
N THR A 17 -29.51 9.25 -7.09
CA THR A 17 -30.92 9.09 -7.48
C THR A 17 -31.34 7.63 -7.64
N HIS A 18 -30.40 6.72 -7.93
CA HIS A 18 -30.72 5.32 -8.28
C HIS A 18 -30.35 4.31 -7.19
N ILE A 19 -29.44 4.64 -6.26
CA ILE A 19 -28.91 3.67 -5.29
C ILE A 19 -28.98 4.26 -3.88
N SER A 20 -29.58 3.51 -2.95
CA SER A 20 -29.59 3.85 -1.52
C SER A 20 -28.18 3.79 -0.93
N ASP A 21 -27.82 4.79 -0.12
CA ASP A 21 -26.49 4.93 0.47
C ASP A 21 -25.99 3.69 1.20
N LYS A 22 -26.87 2.97 1.90
CA LYS A 22 -26.51 1.74 2.63
C LYS A 22 -26.06 0.61 1.71
N HIS A 23 -26.80 0.37 0.63
CA HIS A 23 -26.48 -0.68 -0.34
C HIS A 23 -25.19 -0.36 -1.09
N TYR A 24 -24.98 0.91 -1.43
CA TYR A 24 -23.73 1.37 -2.03
C TYR A 24 -22.54 1.16 -1.08
N MET A 25 -22.70 1.45 0.21
CA MET A 25 -21.64 1.25 1.20
C MET A 25 -21.28 -0.23 1.34
N TYR A 26 -22.25 -1.14 1.41
CA TYR A 26 -21.99 -2.58 1.45
C TYR A 26 -21.25 -3.07 0.20
N PHE A 27 -21.71 -2.65 -0.98
CA PHE A 27 -21.05 -3.00 -2.24
C PHE A 27 -19.58 -2.52 -2.24
N LEU A 28 -19.34 -1.27 -1.84
CA LEU A 28 -18.00 -0.71 -1.82
C LEU A 28 -17.09 -1.43 -0.79
N SER A 29 -17.62 -1.78 0.38
CA SER A 29 -16.87 -2.56 1.38
C SER A 29 -16.42 -3.92 0.86
N VAL A 30 -17.27 -4.62 0.10
CA VAL A 30 -16.91 -5.91 -0.53
C VAL A 30 -15.79 -5.71 -1.55
N VAL A 31 -15.94 -4.72 -2.45
CA VAL A 31 -14.93 -4.42 -3.48
C VAL A 31 -13.58 -4.07 -2.84
N VAL A 32 -13.59 -3.18 -1.84
CA VAL A 32 -12.37 -2.78 -1.12
C VAL A 32 -11.74 -3.98 -0.40
N GLY A 33 -12.54 -4.85 0.23
CA GLY A 33 -12.05 -6.05 0.89
C GLY A 33 -11.34 -7.01 -0.06
N ILE A 34 -11.93 -7.27 -1.25
CA ILE A 34 -11.31 -8.13 -2.27
C ILE A 34 -9.99 -7.54 -2.76
N LEU A 35 -9.97 -6.24 -3.08
CA LEU A 35 -8.77 -5.56 -3.56
C LEU A 35 -7.66 -5.54 -2.50
N ALA A 36 -8.00 -5.31 -1.23
CA ALA A 36 -7.05 -5.36 -0.13
C ALA A 36 -6.48 -6.77 0.07
N GLY A 37 -7.32 -7.80 0.02
CA GLY A 37 -6.90 -9.20 0.12
C GLY A 37 -5.95 -9.60 -1.02
N LEU A 38 -6.28 -9.27 -2.26
CA LEU A 38 -5.42 -9.53 -3.42
C LEU A 38 -4.07 -8.82 -3.28
N SER A 39 -4.09 -7.54 -2.86
CA SER A 39 -2.87 -6.77 -2.63
C SER A 39 -1.97 -7.44 -1.57
N ALA A 40 -2.55 -7.91 -0.47
CA ALA A 40 -1.80 -8.61 0.59
C ALA A 40 -1.16 -9.91 0.09
N VAL A 41 -1.87 -10.70 -0.72
CA VAL A 41 -1.34 -11.93 -1.31
C VAL A 41 -0.18 -11.63 -2.27
N ILE A 42 -0.30 -10.59 -3.09
CA ILE A 42 0.77 -10.17 -4.02
C ILE A 42 2.04 -9.78 -3.22
N ILE A 43 1.89 -8.97 -2.17
CA ILE A 43 3.01 -8.55 -1.33
C ILE A 43 3.67 -9.76 -0.67
N LYS A 44 2.88 -10.67 -0.09
CA LYS A 44 3.39 -11.89 0.56
C LYS A 44 4.14 -12.80 -0.42
N ASN A 45 3.58 -13.02 -1.62
CA ASN A 45 4.21 -13.86 -2.63
C ASN A 45 5.49 -13.21 -3.17
N SER A 46 5.52 -11.89 -3.30
CA SER A 46 6.73 -11.16 -3.70
C SER A 46 7.84 -11.34 -2.66
N ALA A 47 7.52 -11.22 -1.37
CA ALA A 47 8.49 -11.45 -0.30
C ALA A 47 8.99 -12.90 -0.27
N HIS A 48 8.11 -13.89 -0.47
CA HIS A 48 8.51 -15.30 -0.53
C HIS A 48 9.39 -15.58 -1.76
N LEU A 49 9.09 -14.98 -2.91
CA LEU A 49 9.91 -15.10 -4.11
C LEU A 49 11.31 -14.52 -3.87
N MET A 50 11.41 -13.36 -3.23
CA MET A 50 12.71 -12.80 -2.84
C MET A 50 13.44 -13.75 -1.88
N GLN A 51 12.77 -14.26 -0.84
CA GLN A 51 13.38 -15.21 0.09
C GLN A 51 13.88 -16.47 -0.62
N GLU A 52 13.09 -17.07 -1.50
CA GLU A 52 13.45 -18.30 -2.21
C GLU A 52 14.59 -18.05 -3.20
N MET A 53 14.55 -16.97 -3.99
CA MET A 53 15.63 -16.59 -4.92
C MET A 53 16.95 -16.35 -4.20
N LEU A 54 16.90 -15.78 -2.99
CA LEU A 54 18.10 -15.60 -2.18
C LEU A 54 18.51 -16.91 -1.50
N THR A 55 17.60 -17.84 -1.21
CA THR A 55 17.84 -19.04 -0.38
C THR A 55 18.10 -20.33 -1.16
N SER A 56 17.69 -20.41 -2.42
CA SER A 56 17.74 -21.63 -3.23
C SER A 56 19.15 -22.17 -3.50
N ASP A 57 20.18 -21.33 -3.41
CA ASP A 57 21.58 -21.71 -3.67
C ASP A 57 22.42 -22.02 -2.41
N PHE A 58 21.83 -22.00 -1.19
CA PHE A 58 22.53 -22.28 0.09
C PHE A 58 22.76 -23.77 0.38
N ALA A 59 23.37 -24.49 -0.56
CA ALA A 59 23.65 -25.91 -0.41
C ALA A 59 25.08 -26.22 0.07
N SER A 60 25.83 -25.27 0.65
CA SER A 60 27.28 -25.44 0.82
C SER A 60 27.86 -24.71 2.05
N GLN A 61 27.68 -25.31 3.24
CA GLN A 61 28.58 -25.31 4.41
C GLN A 61 29.05 -23.96 5.03
N TYR A 62 28.78 -22.80 4.42
CA TYR A 62 29.20 -21.44 4.83
C TYR A 62 28.02 -20.52 5.25
N ASP A 63 26.80 -21.07 5.32
CA ASP A 63 25.55 -20.32 5.13
C ASP A 63 25.06 -19.50 6.34
N ASN A 64 25.61 -19.68 7.55
CA ASN A 64 25.11 -18.96 8.74
C ASN A 64 25.34 -17.44 8.69
N TYR A 65 26.39 -16.97 7.99
CA TYR A 65 26.69 -15.54 7.94
C TYR A 65 25.79 -14.78 6.96
N LEU A 66 25.39 -15.43 5.86
CA LEU A 66 24.59 -14.81 4.80
C LEU A 66 23.17 -14.44 5.28
N TYR A 67 22.58 -15.23 6.18
CA TYR A 67 21.31 -14.89 6.85
C TYR A 67 21.35 -13.56 7.61
N PHE A 68 22.52 -13.12 8.07
CA PHE A 68 22.69 -11.82 8.72
C PHE A 68 23.00 -10.70 7.72
N VAL A 69 23.72 -11.02 6.64
CA VAL A 69 24.10 -10.07 5.60
C VAL A 69 22.89 -9.64 4.76
N TYR A 70 21.98 -10.54 4.37
CA TYR A 70 20.85 -10.15 3.52
C TYR A 70 19.89 -9.13 4.16
N PRO A 71 19.47 -9.28 5.44
CA PRO A 71 18.70 -8.24 6.11
C PRO A 71 19.47 -6.91 6.19
N ALA A 72 20.77 -6.94 6.47
CA ALA A 72 21.58 -5.73 6.56
C ALA A 72 21.66 -4.98 5.21
N VAL A 73 21.91 -5.71 4.12
CA VAL A 73 21.92 -5.15 2.75
C VAL A 73 20.53 -4.68 2.33
N GLY A 74 19.47 -5.43 2.67
CA GLY A 74 18.09 -5.07 2.37
C GLY A 74 17.67 -3.76 3.03
N ILE A 75 17.97 -3.60 4.33
CA ILE A 75 17.71 -2.34 5.06
C ILE A 75 18.53 -1.19 4.46
N PHE A 76 19.80 -1.43 4.15
CA PHE A 76 20.65 -0.40 3.52
C PHE A 76 20.08 0.07 2.19
N LEU A 77 19.67 -0.85 1.31
CA LEU A 77 19.04 -0.53 0.03
C LEU A 77 17.71 0.20 0.22
N ALA A 78 16.89 -0.20 1.19
CA ALA A 78 15.64 0.49 1.51
C ALA A 78 15.90 1.95 1.92
N ILE A 79 16.90 2.21 2.78
CA ILE A 79 17.28 3.56 3.21
C ILE A 79 17.75 4.40 2.02
N VAL A 80 18.61 3.85 1.15
CA VAL A 80 19.09 4.56 -0.05
C VAL A 80 17.94 4.85 -1.00
N PHE A 81 17.06 3.88 -1.25
CA PHE A 81 15.88 4.06 -2.10
C PHE A 81 14.97 5.17 -1.58
N MET A 82 14.65 5.15 -0.27
CA MET A 82 13.84 6.18 0.36
C MET A 82 14.46 7.57 0.21
N LYS A 83 15.76 7.69 0.51
CA LYS A 83 16.45 8.98 0.54
C LYS A 83 16.63 9.60 -0.85
N TYR A 84 16.96 8.79 -1.86
CA TYR A 84 17.34 9.30 -3.18
C TYR A 84 16.19 9.34 -4.19
N ILE A 85 15.28 8.37 -4.15
CA ILE A 85 14.17 8.25 -5.12
C ILE A 85 12.91 8.91 -4.58
N MET A 86 12.53 8.59 -3.32
CA MET A 86 11.24 9.02 -2.79
C MET A 86 11.24 10.46 -2.26
N ARG A 87 12.39 10.95 -1.75
CA ARG A 87 12.66 12.37 -1.40
C ARG A 87 11.56 13.09 -0.58
N GLN A 88 10.75 12.37 0.20
CA GLN A 88 9.63 12.93 0.96
C GLN A 88 9.48 12.22 2.31
N ASP A 89 8.93 12.93 3.30
CA ASP A 89 8.64 12.37 4.63
C ASP A 89 7.57 11.29 4.55
N ILE A 90 7.99 10.06 4.83
CA ILE A 90 7.11 8.89 4.86
C ILE A 90 6.43 8.90 6.23
N GLY A 91 5.15 9.24 6.24
CA GLY A 91 4.34 9.21 7.46
C GLY A 91 4.09 7.77 7.92
N HIS A 92 3.69 7.62 9.18
CA HIS A 92 3.46 6.30 9.75
C HIS A 92 2.11 5.76 9.24
N GLY A 93 2.11 4.62 8.54
CA GLY A 93 0.92 4.12 7.82
C GLY A 93 -0.36 4.12 8.65
N ILE A 94 -0.38 3.42 9.80
CA ILE A 94 -1.57 3.34 10.67
C ILE A 94 -1.95 4.71 11.28
N PRO A 95 -1.03 5.46 11.92
CA PRO A 95 -1.34 6.79 12.44
C PRO A 95 -1.84 7.78 11.39
N ASP A 96 -1.29 7.77 10.18
CA ASP A 96 -1.70 8.66 9.09
C ASP A 96 -3.14 8.38 8.63
N VAL A 97 -3.53 7.10 8.57
CA VAL A 97 -4.90 6.69 8.25
C VAL A 97 -5.85 7.11 9.37
N LEU A 98 -5.51 6.85 10.64
CA LEU A 98 -6.33 7.28 11.79
C LEU A 98 -6.45 8.81 11.86
N TYR A 99 -5.37 9.54 11.56
CA TYR A 99 -5.38 10.99 11.49
C TYR A 99 -6.25 11.50 10.34
N ALA A 100 -6.20 10.84 9.18
CA ALA A 100 -7.05 11.20 8.04
C ALA A 100 -8.54 10.96 8.35
N ILE A 101 -8.88 9.84 8.98
CA ILE A 101 -10.26 9.53 9.41
C ILE A 101 -10.76 10.57 10.43
N SER A 102 -9.94 10.91 11.43
CA SER A 102 -10.35 11.80 12.52
C SER A 102 -10.37 13.30 12.16
N ARG A 103 -9.44 13.77 11.30
CA ARG A 103 -9.24 15.21 11.06
C ARG A 103 -9.34 15.64 9.60
N LYS A 104 -9.39 14.72 8.63
CA LYS A 104 -9.40 15.03 7.18
C LYS A 104 -10.53 14.35 6.40
N ASN A 105 -11.64 14.00 7.07
CA ASN A 105 -12.79 13.34 6.44
C ASN A 105 -12.42 12.04 5.69
N GLY A 106 -11.39 11.34 6.15
CA GLY A 106 -10.88 10.11 5.51
C GLY A 106 -10.11 10.32 4.22
N ILE A 107 -9.77 11.56 3.82
CA ILE A 107 -9.09 11.83 2.55
C ILE A 107 -7.57 11.68 2.70
N ILE A 108 -6.99 10.74 1.96
CA ILE A 108 -5.55 10.48 1.89
C ILE A 108 -5.03 10.82 0.47
N LYS A 109 -3.82 11.38 0.38
CA LYS A 109 -3.20 11.71 -0.92
C LYS A 109 -2.77 10.41 -1.63
N ALA A 110 -3.05 10.30 -2.94
CA ALA A 110 -2.83 9.07 -3.71
C ALA A 110 -1.38 8.54 -3.68
N HIS A 111 -0.36 9.42 -3.67
CA HIS A 111 1.04 8.97 -3.60
C HIS A 111 1.35 8.20 -2.32
N LYS A 112 0.67 8.49 -1.19
CA LYS A 112 0.88 7.78 0.08
C LYS A 112 0.49 6.30 0.01
N MET A 113 -0.37 5.92 -0.94
CA MET A 113 -0.77 4.51 -1.12
C MET A 113 0.38 3.66 -1.63
N PHE A 114 1.20 4.19 -2.54
CA PHE A 114 2.32 3.46 -3.13
C PHE A 114 3.58 3.57 -2.26
N THR A 115 3.86 4.76 -1.74
CA THR A 115 5.02 5.02 -0.87
C THR A 115 5.00 4.13 0.38
N SER A 116 3.82 3.89 0.97
CA SER A 116 3.67 3.04 2.17
C SER A 116 3.80 1.54 1.91
N ILE A 117 3.78 1.08 0.66
CA ILE A 117 3.96 -0.35 0.32
C ILE A 117 5.44 -0.67 0.11
N ILE A 118 6.21 0.30 -0.39
CA ILE A 118 7.63 0.14 -0.71
C ILE A 118 8.51 0.22 0.53
N THR A 119 8.05 0.96 1.54
CA THR A 119 8.74 1.14 2.84
C THR A 119 8.30 0.09 3.83
#